data_AF-A0A7Z0D494-F1
#
_entry.id   AF-A0A7Z0D494-F1
#
_cell.length_a   1.000
_cell.length_b   1.000
_cell.length_c   1.000
_cell.angle_alpha   90.00
_cell.angle_beta   90.00
_cell.angle_gamma   90.00
#
_symmetry.space_group_name_H-M   'P 1'
#
loop_
_entity.id
_entity.type
_entity.pdbx_description
1 polymer ?
#
loop_
_entity_poly.entity_id
_entity_poly.type
_entity_poly.pdbx_seq_one_letter_code
_entity_poly.pdbx_strand_id
1 'polypeptide(L)'
;MSNPGQPTIRIGDSGSVVLRAQRALRRTPNLGVELDGKFGPHTESAVKDFQADSRLEVDGVVGPHTWHALPDGGPMPLLKEGADGDVVHDLQRVLSEGKDDWGTLPGPIDGKFGPKTRASVEAFQRWGHVEVDGVVGDHTWAVPLHAMNATLETAVGLKYV
;
A
#
# COMPACT_ATOMS: atom_id res chain seq x y z
N MET A 1 -8.12 -1.67 11.04
CA MET A 1 -7.91 -2.78 12.00
C MET A 1 -6.43 -2.79 12.37
N SER A 2 -6.05 -3.01 13.63
CA SER A 2 -4.64 -3.07 14.07
C SER A 2 -3.98 -4.42 13.71
N ASN A 3 -2.71 -4.63 14.08
CA ASN A 3 -1.98 -5.89 13.84
C ASN A 3 -1.77 -6.74 15.12
N PRO A 4 -2.82 -7.26 15.78
CA PRO A 4 -2.66 -8.00 17.03
C PRO A 4 -1.93 -9.34 16.83
N GLY A 5 -1.16 -9.76 17.84
CA GLY A 5 -0.55 -11.09 17.91
C GLY A 5 0.69 -11.30 17.02
N GLN A 6 1.21 -10.24 16.39
CA GLN A 6 2.46 -10.32 15.63
C GLN A 6 3.67 -10.43 16.58
N PRO A 7 4.74 -11.16 16.18
CA PRO A 7 5.95 -11.25 16.98
C PRO A 7 6.68 -9.90 17.02
N THR A 8 7.47 -9.69 18.07
CA THR A 8 8.36 -8.53 18.17
C THR A 8 9.44 -8.61 17.09
N ILE A 9 9.56 -7.57 16.27
CA ILE A 9 10.58 -7.47 15.22
C ILE A 9 11.48 -6.25 15.44
N ARG A 10 12.75 -6.36 15.05
CA ARG A 10 13.79 -5.33 15.21
C ARG A 10 14.81 -5.39 14.07
N ILE A 11 15.78 -4.47 14.07
CA ILE A 11 16.85 -4.44 13.08
C ILE A 11 17.55 -5.81 12.92
N GLY A 12 17.74 -6.22 11.67
CA GLY A 12 18.29 -7.53 11.29
C GLY A 12 17.24 -8.63 11.05
N ASP A 13 16.00 -8.45 11.51
CA ASP A 13 14.92 -9.40 11.21
C ASP A 13 14.49 -9.31 9.74
N SER A 14 13.90 -10.39 9.22
CA SER A 14 13.39 -10.43 7.85
C SER A 14 12.20 -11.38 7.70
N GLY A 15 11.45 -11.23 6.61
CA GLY A 15 10.34 -12.10 6.24
C GLY A 15 8.99 -11.37 6.17
N SER A 16 7.92 -12.16 6.10
CA SER A 16 6.56 -11.66 5.88
C SER A 16 6.04 -10.74 6.99
N VAL A 17 6.50 -10.94 8.24
CA VAL A 17 6.13 -10.07 9.36
C VAL A 17 6.76 -8.69 9.23
N VAL A 18 8.03 -8.62 8.78
CA VAL A 18 8.68 -7.34 8.50
C VAL A 18 7.98 -6.65 7.33
N LEU A 19 7.66 -7.38 6.27
CA LEU A 19 6.92 -6.83 5.14
C LEU A 19 5.55 -6.27 5.57
N ARG A 20 4.87 -6.94 6.51
CA ARG A 20 3.63 -6.46 7.11
C ARG A 20 3.83 -5.14 7.86
N ALA A 21 4.90 -5.02 8.65
CA ALA A 21 5.23 -3.77 9.32
C ALA A 21 5.56 -2.65 8.33
N GLN A 22 6.36 -2.94 7.30
CA GLN A 22 6.72 -1.95 6.28
C GLN A 22 5.50 -1.45 5.49
N ARG A 23 4.51 -2.32 5.21
CA ARG A 23 3.21 -1.92 4.63
C ARG A 23 2.43 -1.01 5.56
N ALA A 24 2.32 -1.38 6.84
CA ALA A 24 1.65 -0.55 7.82
C ALA A 24 2.31 0.83 7.93
N LEU A 25 3.63 0.90 7.96
CA LEU A 25 4.39 2.16 7.98
C LEU A 25 4.15 2.99 6.72
N ARG A 26 4.15 2.38 5.52
CA ARG A 26 3.81 3.09 4.26
C ARG A 26 2.41 3.69 4.24
N ARG A 27 1.46 3.10 4.97
CA ARG A 27 0.08 3.59 5.09
C ARG A 27 -0.03 4.75 6.09
N THR A 28 0.99 4.96 6.92
CA THR A 28 1.08 6.14 7.77
C THR A 28 1.58 7.33 6.95
N PRO A 29 0.94 8.50 7.03
CA PRO A 29 1.39 9.71 6.32
C PRO A 29 2.85 10.04 6.63
N ASN A 30 3.59 10.47 5.61
CA ASN A 30 4.99 10.93 5.69
C ASN A 30 6.04 9.85 6.05
N LEU A 31 5.67 8.58 6.17
CA LEU A 31 6.63 7.50 6.40
C LEU A 31 6.90 6.72 5.10
N GLY A 32 8.10 6.94 4.53
CA GLY A 32 8.58 6.24 3.34
C GLY A 32 9.44 5.04 3.70
N VAL A 33 8.96 3.83 3.48
CA VAL A 33 9.72 2.59 3.72
C VAL A 33 9.70 1.70 2.47
N GLU A 34 10.81 1.02 2.20
CA GLU A 34 10.87 0.00 1.15
C GLU A 34 10.17 -1.29 1.61
N LEU A 35 9.45 -1.94 0.70
CA LEU A 35 8.75 -3.21 0.96
C LEU A 35 9.65 -4.40 0.56
N ASP A 36 10.83 -4.48 1.14
CA ASP A 36 11.83 -5.52 0.83
C ASP A 36 11.79 -6.72 1.78
N GLY A 37 10.97 -6.64 2.84
CA GLY A 37 10.85 -7.65 3.87
C GLY A 37 12.08 -7.76 4.77
N LYS A 38 12.96 -6.73 4.81
CA LYS A 38 14.15 -6.69 5.64
C LYS A 38 14.11 -5.50 6.58
N PHE A 39 14.33 -5.77 7.86
CA PHE A 39 14.33 -4.73 8.87
C PHE A 39 15.70 -4.07 8.90
N GLY A 40 15.95 -3.16 7.97
CA GLY A 40 17.18 -2.36 7.90
C GLY A 40 17.10 -1.03 8.64
N PRO A 41 18.17 -0.21 8.61
CA PRO A 41 18.22 1.10 9.27
C PRO A 41 17.11 2.05 8.81
N HIS A 42 16.70 2.00 7.54
CA HIS A 42 15.58 2.79 7.02
C HIS A 42 14.24 2.39 7.64
N THR A 43 14.00 1.09 7.83
CA THR A 43 12.79 0.59 8.52
C THR A 43 12.83 0.99 10.00
N GLU A 44 13.99 0.88 10.66
CA GLU A 44 14.15 1.30 12.05
C GLU A 44 13.88 2.80 12.24
N SER A 45 14.40 3.66 11.35
CA SER A 45 14.13 5.09 11.40
C SER A 45 12.63 5.38 11.30
N ALA A 46 11.94 4.78 10.32
CA ALA A 46 10.51 4.97 10.16
C ALA A 46 9.70 4.44 11.35
N VAL A 47 10.14 3.36 12.00
CA VAL A 47 9.53 2.89 13.25
C VAL A 47 9.72 3.89 14.37
N LYS A 48 10.90 4.48 14.52
CA LYS A 48 11.15 5.51 15.54
C LYS A 48 10.32 6.76 15.30
N ASP A 49 10.23 7.21 14.04
CA ASP A 49 9.40 8.35 13.66
C ASP A 49 7.93 8.07 13.97
N PHE A 50 7.43 6.88 13.60
CA PHE A 50 6.08 6.44 13.95
C PHE A 50 5.82 6.39 15.47
N GLN A 51 6.76 5.83 16.24
CA GLN A 51 6.67 5.74 17.68
C GLN A 51 6.62 7.13 18.32
N ALA A 52 7.44 8.07 17.84
CA ALA A 52 7.45 9.45 18.32
C ALA A 52 6.11 10.14 18.05
N ASP A 53 5.58 10.03 16.83
CA ASP A 53 4.29 10.60 16.42
C ASP A 53 3.12 9.99 17.20
N SER A 54 3.21 8.69 17.50
CA SER A 54 2.19 7.93 18.23
C SER A 54 2.35 8.02 19.76
N ARG A 55 3.31 8.81 20.28
CA ARG A 55 3.62 8.95 21.72
C ARG A 55 3.92 7.61 22.42
N LEU A 56 4.59 6.71 21.71
CA LEU A 56 5.09 5.43 22.23
C LEU A 56 6.53 5.58 22.72
N GLU A 57 7.04 4.53 23.37
CA GLU A 57 8.48 4.41 23.63
C GLU A 57 9.23 4.32 22.30
N VAL A 58 10.21 5.20 22.10
CA VAL A 58 11.00 5.30 20.86
C VAL A 58 12.23 4.41 20.96
N ASP A 59 12.02 3.11 20.85
CA ASP A 59 13.06 2.08 20.94
C ASP A 59 13.49 1.52 19.57
N GLY A 60 12.76 1.85 18.49
CA GLY A 60 12.99 1.31 17.15
C GLY A 60 12.57 -0.15 16.97
N VAL A 61 11.86 -0.72 17.94
CA VAL A 61 11.41 -2.11 17.97
C VAL A 61 9.90 -2.14 17.78
N VAL A 62 9.41 -2.96 16.84
CA VAL A 62 7.96 -3.13 16.66
C VAL A 62 7.48 -4.20 17.63
N GLY A 63 7.18 -3.77 18.85
CA GLY A 63 6.56 -4.60 19.90
C GLY A 63 5.04 -4.56 19.89
N PRO A 64 4.36 -5.23 20.85
CA PRO A 64 2.90 -5.31 20.91
C PRO A 64 2.20 -3.94 20.91
N HIS A 65 2.75 -2.95 21.61
CA HIS A 65 2.22 -1.59 21.63
C HIS A 65 2.33 -0.90 20.27
N THR A 66 3.47 -1.02 19.61
CA THR A 66 3.68 -0.48 18.25
C THR A 66 2.77 -1.17 17.25
N TRP A 67 2.63 -2.50 17.31
CA TRP A 67 1.71 -3.26 16.46
C TRP A 67 0.25 -2.87 16.62
N HIS A 68 -0.16 -2.51 17.84
CA HIS A 68 -1.52 -2.06 18.13
C HIS A 68 -1.79 -0.67 17.55
N ALA A 69 -0.80 0.22 17.60
CA ALA A 69 -0.90 1.57 17.06
C ALA A 69 -0.81 1.61 15.53
N LEU A 70 -0.04 0.70 14.92
CA LEU A 70 0.11 0.63 13.47
C LEU A 70 -1.23 0.34 12.77
N PRO A 71 -1.49 0.98 11.62
CA PRO A 71 -2.63 0.61 10.77
C PRO A 71 -2.45 -0.83 10.26
N ASP A 72 -3.51 -1.42 9.70
CA ASP A 72 -3.42 -2.77 9.16
C ASP A 72 -2.28 -2.84 8.14
N GLY A 73 -1.36 -3.78 8.33
CA GLY A 73 -0.25 -4.05 7.41
C GLY A 73 -0.53 -5.22 6.47
N GLY A 74 -1.76 -5.74 6.45
CA GLY A 74 -2.15 -6.84 5.57
C GLY A 74 -1.88 -6.52 4.11
N PRO A 75 -1.60 -7.53 3.27
CA PRO A 75 -1.51 -7.31 1.83
C PRO A 75 -2.76 -6.57 1.35
N MET A 76 -2.57 -5.57 0.49
CA MET A 76 -3.71 -4.94 -0.18
C MET A 76 -4.51 -6.03 -0.90
N PRO A 77 -5.85 -5.90 -1.00
CA PRO A 77 -6.65 -6.91 -1.65
C PRO A 77 -6.20 -7.10 -3.10
N LEU A 78 -6.14 -8.36 -3.52
CA LEU A 78 -5.89 -8.71 -4.92
C LEU A 78 -7.14 -8.37 -5.72
N LEU A 79 -7.10 -7.29 -6.50
CA LEU A 79 -8.23 -6.90 -7.34
C LEU A 79 -8.05 -7.42 -8.76
N LYS A 80 -9.06 -8.09 -9.29
CA LYS A 80 -9.09 -8.62 -10.66
C LYS A 80 -10.50 -8.51 -11.22
N GLU A 81 -10.64 -8.83 -12.50
CA GLU A 81 -11.95 -8.86 -13.15
C GLU A 81 -12.95 -9.72 -12.37
N GLY A 82 -14.14 -9.15 -12.11
CA GLY A 82 -15.18 -9.72 -11.27
C GLY A 82 -15.10 -9.33 -9.78
N ALA A 83 -14.06 -8.61 -9.34
CA ALA A 83 -14.05 -8.00 -8.02
C ALA A 83 -15.00 -6.81 -7.96
N ASP A 84 -15.56 -6.55 -6.78
CA ASP A 84 -16.43 -5.41 -6.53
C ASP A 84 -16.25 -4.84 -5.12
N GLY A 85 -16.74 -3.62 -4.92
CA GLY A 85 -16.75 -2.92 -3.63
C GLY A 85 -16.01 -1.59 -3.64
N ASP A 86 -15.93 -0.98 -2.46
CA ASP A 86 -15.45 0.40 -2.30
C ASP A 86 -13.99 0.57 -2.74
N VAL A 87 -13.14 -0.45 -2.54
CA VAL A 87 -11.73 -0.42 -2.99
C VAL A 87 -11.63 -0.37 -4.51
N VAL A 88 -12.52 -1.07 -5.23
CA VAL A 88 -12.58 -1.01 -6.70
C VAL A 88 -13.07 0.35 -7.16
N HIS A 89 -14.05 0.92 -6.48
CA HIS A 89 -14.56 2.26 -6.78
C HIS A 89 -13.44 3.30 -6.62
N ASP A 90 -12.67 3.21 -5.54
CA ASP A 90 -11.57 4.13 -5.28
C ASP A 90 -10.39 3.92 -6.25
N LEU A 91 -10.08 2.67 -6.61
CA LEU A 91 -9.14 2.36 -7.68
C LEU A 91 -9.58 3.00 -9.01
N GLN A 92 -10.84 2.84 -9.40
CA GLN A 92 -11.38 3.42 -10.64
C GLN A 92 -11.27 4.95 -10.63
N ARG A 93 -11.46 5.60 -9.47
CA ARG A 93 -11.26 7.05 -9.35
C ARG A 93 -9.80 7.45 -9.59
N VAL A 94 -8.84 6.80 -8.93
CA VAL A 94 -7.41 7.10 -9.12
C VAL A 94 -6.98 6.81 -10.57
N LEU A 95 -7.44 5.69 -11.14
CA LEU A 95 -7.24 5.34 -12.55
C LEU A 95 -7.93 6.29 -13.55
N SER A 96 -8.92 7.07 -13.12
CA SER A 96 -9.52 8.11 -13.95
C SER A 96 -8.76 9.43 -13.85
N GLU A 97 -8.16 9.71 -12.69
CA GLU A 97 -7.41 10.95 -12.44
C GLU A 97 -6.11 11.02 -13.25
N GLY A 98 -5.35 9.92 -13.35
CA GLY A 98 -4.13 9.86 -14.18
C GLY A 98 -4.36 9.38 -15.62
N LYS A 99 -5.59 9.46 -16.13
CA LYS A 99 -5.94 9.04 -17.52
C LYS A 99 -5.04 9.65 -18.59
N ASP A 100 -4.46 10.83 -18.30
CA ASP A 100 -3.59 11.55 -19.22
C ASP A 100 -2.19 10.93 -19.30
N ASP A 101 -1.78 10.14 -18.29
CA ASP A 101 -0.49 9.45 -18.25
C ASP A 101 -0.54 8.08 -18.95
N TRP A 102 -1.59 7.28 -18.74
CA TRP A 102 -1.72 5.93 -19.33
C TRP A 102 -2.70 5.84 -20.51
N GLY A 103 -3.41 6.92 -20.84
CA GLY A 103 -4.19 7.05 -22.08
C GLY A 103 -5.49 6.24 -22.14
N THR A 104 -5.99 5.73 -21.01
CA THR A 104 -7.22 4.93 -20.95
C THR A 104 -8.04 5.23 -19.70
N LEU A 105 -9.34 4.94 -19.78
CA LEU A 105 -10.30 5.13 -18.70
C LEU A 105 -10.79 3.77 -18.18
N PRO A 106 -10.92 3.60 -16.85
CA PRO A 106 -11.35 2.34 -16.24
C PRO A 106 -12.85 2.05 -16.42
N GLY A 107 -13.60 2.91 -17.12
CA GLY A 107 -15.05 2.85 -17.23
C GLY A 107 -15.74 3.74 -16.19
N PRO A 108 -17.04 3.53 -15.93
CA PRO A 108 -17.73 4.23 -14.85
C PRO A 108 -17.10 3.88 -13.49
N ILE A 109 -17.05 4.85 -12.59
CA ILE A 109 -16.62 4.66 -11.20
C ILE A 109 -17.80 4.06 -10.43
N ASP A 110 -18.02 2.77 -10.60
CA ASP A 110 -19.20 2.04 -10.12
C ASP A 110 -18.87 0.94 -9.09
N GLY A 111 -17.58 0.81 -8.74
CA GLY A 111 -17.10 -0.20 -7.81
C GLY A 111 -17.12 -1.61 -8.38
N LYS A 112 -17.16 -1.78 -9.72
CA LYS A 112 -17.16 -3.09 -10.38
C LYS A 112 -15.97 -3.23 -11.31
N PHE A 113 -15.13 -4.22 -11.03
CA PHE A 113 -13.92 -4.46 -11.80
C PHE A 113 -14.29 -5.19 -13.08
N GLY A 114 -14.63 -4.43 -14.12
CA GLY A 114 -14.96 -4.94 -15.45
C GLY A 114 -13.77 -4.94 -16.42
N PRO A 115 -13.99 -5.32 -17.69
CA PRO A 115 -12.95 -5.39 -18.71
C PRO A 115 -12.32 -4.02 -19.02
N LYS A 116 -13.07 -2.92 -18.88
CA LYS A 116 -12.52 -1.56 -19.01
C LYS A 116 -11.57 -1.21 -17.86
N THR A 117 -11.94 -1.57 -16.63
CA THR A 117 -11.09 -1.38 -15.45
C THR A 117 -9.82 -2.19 -15.58
N ARG A 118 -9.92 -3.46 -16.02
CA ARG A 118 -8.77 -4.31 -16.35
C ARG A 118 -7.84 -3.66 -17.37
N ALA A 119 -8.37 -3.21 -18.51
CA ALA A 119 -7.56 -2.56 -19.54
C ALA A 119 -6.84 -1.31 -19.01
N SER A 120 -7.49 -0.57 -18.11
CA SER A 120 -6.87 0.57 -17.43
C SER A 120 -5.78 0.17 -16.43
N VAL A 121 -5.97 -0.92 -15.70
CA VAL A 121 -4.95 -1.50 -14.82
C VAL A 121 -3.75 -1.98 -15.64
N GLU A 122 -3.96 -2.68 -16.76
CA GLU A 122 -2.86 -3.12 -17.62
C GLU A 122 -2.06 -1.94 -18.19
N ALA A 123 -2.73 -0.85 -18.57
CA ALA A 123 -2.06 0.36 -19.02
C ALA A 123 -1.28 1.05 -17.89
N PHE A 124 -1.85 1.11 -16.69
CA PHE A 124 -1.17 1.61 -15.50
C PHE A 124 0.06 0.78 -15.15
N GLN A 125 -0.03 -0.56 -15.21
CA GLN A 125 1.08 -1.48 -14.97
C GLN A 125 2.21 -1.27 -15.99
N ARG A 126 1.87 -1.08 -17.28
CA ARG A 126 2.86 -0.74 -18.33
C ARG A 126 3.57 0.56 -18.04
N TRP A 127 2.82 1.59 -17.63
CA TRP A 127 3.37 2.90 -17.27
C TRP A 127 4.28 2.81 -16.04
N GLY A 128 3.87 2.04 -15.03
CA GLY A 128 4.63 1.80 -13.79
C GLY A 128 5.79 0.82 -13.93
N HIS A 129 6.03 0.27 -15.13
CA HIS A 129 7.05 -0.74 -15.41
C HIS A 129 6.98 -1.98 -14.51
N VAL A 130 5.76 -2.40 -14.13
CA VAL A 130 5.52 -3.64 -13.38
C VAL A 130 4.94 -4.72 -14.29
N GLU A 131 4.82 -5.94 -13.77
CA GLU A 131 4.19 -7.05 -14.50
C GLU A 131 2.77 -6.65 -14.95
N VAL A 132 2.47 -6.93 -16.23
CA VAL A 132 1.21 -6.56 -16.87
C VAL A 132 0.31 -7.78 -16.94
N ASP A 133 -0.40 -8.04 -15.85
CA ASP A 133 -1.30 -9.18 -15.69
C ASP A 133 -2.78 -8.77 -15.58
N GLY A 134 -3.06 -7.46 -15.50
CA GLY A 134 -4.41 -6.92 -15.30
C GLY A 134 -4.97 -7.16 -13.90
N VAL A 135 -4.11 -7.53 -12.95
CA VAL A 135 -4.46 -7.80 -11.55
C VAL A 135 -3.73 -6.81 -10.65
N VAL A 136 -4.47 -6.12 -9.78
CA VAL A 136 -3.89 -5.19 -8.81
C VAL A 136 -3.44 -5.97 -7.59
N GLY A 137 -2.19 -6.42 -7.62
CA GLY A 137 -1.48 -7.04 -6.49
C GLY A 137 -0.43 -6.12 -5.88
N ASP A 138 0.37 -6.63 -4.93
CA ASP A 138 1.36 -5.85 -4.17
C ASP A 138 2.30 -5.03 -5.08
N HIS A 139 2.74 -5.59 -6.21
CA HIS A 139 3.57 -4.88 -7.18
C HIS A 139 2.85 -3.69 -7.82
N THR A 140 1.57 -3.84 -8.18
CA THR A 140 0.76 -2.77 -8.75
C THR A 140 0.40 -1.70 -7.72
N TRP A 141 0.09 -2.12 -6.48
CA TRP A 141 -0.18 -1.22 -5.36
C TRP A 141 1.03 -0.36 -4.99
N ALA A 142 2.25 -0.89 -5.14
CA ALA A 142 3.48 -0.18 -4.85
C ALA A 142 3.92 0.81 -5.94
N VAL A 143 3.27 0.85 -7.11
CA VAL A 143 3.63 1.75 -8.21
C VAL A 143 3.50 3.21 -7.76
N PRO A 144 4.57 4.03 -7.89
CA PRO A 144 4.54 5.44 -7.54
C PRO A 144 3.73 6.24 -8.55
N LEU A 145 2.82 7.06 -8.04
CA LEU A 145 2.08 8.09 -8.77
C LEU A 145 2.89 9.39 -8.74
N HIS A 146 3.69 9.62 -9.78
CA HIS A 146 4.53 10.81 -9.92
C HIS A 146 3.74 12.13 -9.79
N ALA A 147 2.45 12.13 -10.17
CA ALA A 147 1.56 13.28 -10.05
C ALA A 147 1.14 13.61 -8.60
N MET A 148 1.31 12.68 -7.65
CA MET A 148 0.77 12.80 -6.29
C MET A 148 1.82 12.63 -5.17
N ASN A 149 3.10 12.39 -5.51
CA ASN A 149 4.14 11.98 -4.55
C ASN A 149 3.67 10.85 -3.60
N ALA A 150 2.89 9.93 -4.17
CA ALA A 150 2.13 8.89 -3.49
C ALA A 150 2.27 7.56 -4.25
N THR A 151 1.84 6.44 -3.68
CA THR A 151 1.71 5.16 -4.40
C THR A 151 0.24 4.88 -4.68
N LEU A 152 -0.07 3.94 -5.58
CA LEU A 152 -1.46 3.50 -5.78
C LEU A 152 -2.11 3.03 -4.46
N GLU A 153 -1.33 2.34 -3.62
CA GLU A 153 -1.72 1.93 -2.29
C GLU A 153 -2.14 3.11 -1.41
N THR A 154 -1.35 4.18 -1.34
CA THR A 154 -1.72 5.33 -0.49
C THR A 154 -2.89 6.10 -1.10
N ALA A 155 -2.90 6.34 -2.41
CA ALA A 155 -4.01 7.04 -3.07
C ALA A 155 -5.38 6.36 -2.88
N VAL A 156 -5.42 5.01 -2.91
CA VAL A 156 -6.65 4.24 -2.70
C VAL A 156 -6.92 3.98 -1.20
N GLY A 157 -5.87 3.69 -0.42
CA GLY A 157 -5.97 3.31 0.99
C GLY A 157 -6.21 4.47 1.96
N LEU A 158 -5.91 5.72 1.59
CA LEU A 158 -6.05 6.92 2.44
C LEU A 158 -7.49 7.19 2.91
N LYS A 159 -8.52 6.54 2.35
CA LYS A 159 -9.91 6.66 2.81
C LYS A 159 -10.35 5.64 3.86
N TYR A 160 -9.50 4.67 4.19
CA TYR A 160 -9.83 3.55 5.11
C TYR A 160 -9.01 3.57 6.41
N VAL A 161 -8.36 4.71 6.71
CA VAL A 161 -7.59 4.95 7.96
C VAL A 161 -8.44 5.72 8.95
#